data_AF-A0AAW1PM95-F1
#
_entry.id   AF-A0AAW1PM95-F1
#
_cell.length_a   1.000
_cell.length_b   1.000
_cell.length_c   1.000
_cell.angle_alpha   90.00
_cell.angle_beta   90.00
_cell.angle_gamma   90.00
#
_symmetry.space_group_name_H-M   'P 1'
#
loop_
_entity.id
_entity.type
_entity.pdbx_description
1 polymer ?
#
loop_
_entity_poly.entity_id
_entity_poly.type
_entity_poly.pdbx_seq_one_letter_code
_entity_poly.pdbx_strand_id
1 'polypeptide(L)'
;MANLRKLAFSGIPDKDGLRALTWKLLLGYLPPDTTQWETLLARKRAEYKQFCEELIIDPKKFENDAAVVEDHPLSQRDDSKWKAYFKDTEMAEQIERDVMRTHPDMHFFSGNDGTAVTHREEMQRSLFVFAKLNPGLMYVQGMNELYAPLYYMFRTDPDKESAEHAEADAFYCFVDIISEFRDHFCQQLDNSEVGIRSTISRLNSMLRLHDEQLWYHLEHKNKVNPQFYAFRWITLLLTQEFPFPDAVRLWDTLLSDPAGRMDCLLRLCMAMLLNVREELLQGDFSHNLKLLQRYPPVDVHTILHRASMLHHQQRQ
;
A
#
# COMPACT_ATOMS: atom_id res chain seq x y z
N MET A 1 7.59 -20.36 -10.45
CA MET A 1 7.13 -19.55 -9.31
C MET A 1 7.81 -19.85 -7.98
N ALA A 2 7.83 -21.10 -7.48
CA ALA A 2 8.43 -21.40 -6.16
C ALA A 2 9.91 -20.95 -6.02
N ASN A 3 10.74 -21.22 -7.03
CA ASN A 3 12.15 -20.78 -7.02
C ASN A 3 12.30 -19.26 -7.05
N LEU A 4 11.46 -18.55 -7.82
CA LEU A 4 11.47 -17.09 -7.87
C LEU A 4 11.14 -16.50 -6.49
N ARG A 5 10.08 -17.01 -5.84
CA ARG A 5 9.71 -16.62 -4.47
C ARG A 5 10.88 -16.81 -3.50
N LYS A 6 11.54 -17.97 -3.54
CA LYS A 6 12.70 -18.26 -2.67
C LYS A 6 13.86 -17.27 -2.87
N LEU A 7 14.18 -16.93 -4.13
CA LEU A 7 15.27 -15.99 -4.43
C LEU A 7 14.90 -14.56 -4.04
N ALA A 8 13.69 -14.12 -4.40
CA ALA A 8 13.18 -12.78 -4.09
C ALA A 8 13.07 -12.53 -2.57
N PHE A 9 12.79 -13.56 -1.78
CA PHE A 9 12.68 -13.45 -0.32
C PHE A 9 13.94 -12.89 0.34
N SER A 10 15.12 -13.18 -0.22
CA SER A 10 16.39 -12.67 0.27
C SER A 10 16.74 -11.27 -0.25
N GLY A 11 15.89 -10.68 -1.09
CA GLY A 11 16.07 -9.37 -1.71
C GLY A 11 16.32 -9.50 -3.21
N ILE A 12 15.78 -8.55 -3.97
CA ILE A 12 15.93 -8.50 -5.43
C ILE A 12 16.98 -7.44 -5.77
N PRO A 13 17.91 -7.67 -6.71
CA PRO A 13 18.86 -6.65 -7.14
C PRO A 13 18.18 -5.45 -7.83
N ASP A 14 18.73 -4.24 -7.64
CA ASP A 14 18.29 -3.01 -8.33
C ASP A 14 18.65 -2.96 -9.83
N LYS A 15 19.38 -3.96 -10.33
CA LYS A 15 19.93 -3.95 -11.69
C LYS A 15 18.90 -4.40 -12.72
N ASP A 16 19.00 -3.86 -13.92
CA ASP A 16 18.35 -4.35 -15.14
C ASP A 16 16.83 -4.51 -15.03
N GLY A 17 16.15 -3.70 -14.20
CA GLY A 17 14.70 -3.77 -14.03
C GLY A 17 14.20 -5.06 -13.34
N LEU A 18 15.11 -5.84 -12.74
CA LEU A 18 14.77 -7.16 -12.18
C LEU A 18 13.71 -7.06 -11.08
N ARG A 19 13.76 -6.03 -10.23
CA ARG A 19 12.74 -5.84 -9.19
C ARG A 19 11.38 -5.52 -9.79
N ALA A 20 11.30 -4.60 -10.74
CA ALA A 20 10.05 -4.25 -11.42
C ALA A 20 9.42 -5.51 -12.05
N LEU A 21 10.19 -6.27 -12.83
CA LEU A 21 9.71 -7.52 -13.44
C LEU A 21 9.27 -8.56 -12.40
N THR A 22 10.08 -8.75 -11.35
CA THR A 22 9.79 -9.74 -10.31
C THR A 22 8.54 -9.39 -9.53
N TRP A 23 8.33 -8.10 -9.21
CA TRP A 23 7.11 -7.64 -8.54
C TRP A 23 5.87 -7.88 -9.41
N LYS A 24 5.92 -7.58 -10.72
CA LYS A 24 4.83 -7.90 -11.66
C LYS A 24 4.48 -9.40 -11.67
N LEU A 25 5.48 -10.29 -11.55
CA LEU A 25 5.26 -11.73 -11.45
C LEU A 25 4.71 -12.17 -10.08
N LEU A 26 5.22 -11.61 -8.98
CA LEU A 26 4.82 -11.97 -7.62
C LEU A 26 3.40 -11.51 -7.28
N LEU A 27 2.98 -10.39 -7.87
CA LEU A 27 1.63 -9.81 -7.78
C LEU A 27 0.66 -10.38 -8.82
N GLY A 28 1.07 -11.41 -9.58
CA GLY A 28 0.20 -12.08 -10.55
C GLY A 28 -0.21 -11.22 -11.76
N TYR A 29 0.38 -10.03 -11.94
CA TYR A 29 0.14 -9.18 -13.10
C TYR A 29 0.68 -9.81 -14.37
N LEU A 30 1.89 -10.39 -14.31
CA LEU A 30 2.46 -11.20 -15.38
C LEU A 30 2.35 -12.70 -15.04
N PRO A 31 1.89 -13.55 -15.97
CA PRO A 31 1.91 -15.00 -15.79
C PRO A 31 3.34 -15.53 -15.88
N PRO A 32 3.62 -16.75 -15.38
CA PRO A 32 4.95 -17.37 -15.55
C PRO A 32 5.31 -17.68 -17.00
N ASP A 33 4.31 -17.83 -17.86
CA ASP A 33 4.47 -18.08 -19.29
C ASP A 33 4.75 -16.77 -20.05
N THR A 34 6.00 -16.61 -20.48
CA THR A 34 6.52 -15.41 -21.14
C THR A 34 5.88 -15.15 -22.50
N THR A 35 5.35 -16.19 -23.17
CA THR A 35 4.74 -16.06 -24.50
C THR A 35 3.47 -15.21 -24.51
N GLN A 36 2.86 -15.01 -23.33
CA GLN A 36 1.62 -14.26 -23.18
C GLN A 36 1.84 -12.79 -22.78
N TRP A 37 3.08 -12.39 -22.44
CA TRP A 37 3.35 -11.10 -21.80
C TRP A 37 2.99 -9.92 -22.70
N GLU A 38 3.44 -9.93 -23.94
CA GLU A 38 3.21 -8.82 -24.89
C GLU A 38 1.71 -8.57 -25.09
N THR A 39 0.96 -9.61 -25.45
CA THR A 39 -0.50 -9.53 -25.65
C THR A 39 -1.23 -9.10 -24.37
N LEU A 40 -0.82 -9.62 -23.20
CA LEU A 40 -1.44 -9.28 -21.92
C LEU A 40 -1.20 -7.81 -21.56
N LEU A 41 0.05 -7.35 -21.65
CA LEU A 41 0.44 -5.97 -21.35
C LEU A 41 -0.28 -4.99 -22.29
N ALA A 42 -0.27 -5.26 -23.60
CA ALA A 42 -0.97 -4.42 -24.58
C ALA A 42 -2.47 -4.29 -24.25
N ARG A 43 -3.12 -5.41 -23.95
CA ARG A 43 -4.55 -5.43 -23.57
C ARG A 43 -4.81 -4.68 -22.27
N LYS A 44 -4.01 -4.92 -21.23
CA LYS A 44 -4.16 -4.29 -19.91
C LYS A 44 -3.91 -2.79 -19.95
N ARG A 45 -2.88 -2.35 -20.65
CA ARG A 45 -2.56 -0.92 -20.83
C ARG A 45 -3.65 -0.19 -21.63
N ALA A 46 -4.21 -0.83 -22.65
CA ALA A 46 -5.34 -0.29 -23.40
C ALA A 46 -6.62 -0.19 -22.54
N GLU A 47 -6.92 -1.22 -21.75
CA GLU A 47 -8.04 -1.25 -20.80
C GLU A 47 -7.92 -0.12 -19.76
N TYR A 48 -6.74 0.06 -19.15
CA TYR A 48 -6.49 1.17 -18.23
C TYR A 48 -6.70 2.54 -18.88
N LYS A 49 -6.19 2.72 -20.11
CA LYS A 49 -6.39 3.96 -20.87
C LYS A 49 -7.87 4.26 -21.10
N GLN A 50 -8.67 3.24 -21.44
CA GLN A 50 -10.11 3.39 -21.59
C GLN A 50 -10.77 3.81 -20.28
N PHE A 51 -10.36 3.25 -19.13
CA PHE A 51 -10.87 3.70 -17.82
C PHE A 51 -10.57 5.17 -17.56
N CYS A 52 -9.36 5.64 -17.88
CA CYS A 52 -9.00 7.05 -17.75
C CYS A 52 -9.89 7.94 -18.62
N GLU A 53 -10.13 7.55 -19.88
CA GLU A 53 -10.95 8.32 -20.82
C GLU A 53 -12.44 8.38 -20.42
N GLU A 54 -12.98 7.30 -19.85
CA GLU A 54 -14.39 7.20 -19.46
C GLU A 54 -14.70 7.80 -18.07
N LEU A 55 -13.78 7.65 -17.12
CA LEU A 55 -14.04 7.99 -15.71
C LEU A 55 -13.52 9.37 -15.30
N ILE A 56 -12.50 9.90 -15.99
CA ILE A 56 -11.95 11.23 -15.70
C ILE A 56 -12.68 12.26 -16.55
N ILE A 57 -13.67 12.91 -15.94
CA ILE A 57 -14.47 13.94 -16.59
C ILE A 57 -13.75 15.28 -16.51
N ASP A 58 -13.47 15.89 -17.66
CA ASP A 58 -12.99 17.28 -17.73
C ASP A 58 -14.14 18.23 -17.33
N PRO A 59 -13.99 19.04 -16.26
CA PRO A 59 -15.01 20.02 -15.85
C PRO A 59 -15.47 20.94 -16.99
N LYS A 60 -14.58 21.26 -17.94
CA LYS A 60 -14.90 22.10 -19.11
C LYS A 60 -15.86 21.44 -20.08
N LYS A 61 -15.91 20.10 -20.13
CA LYS A 61 -16.92 19.37 -20.92
C LYS A 61 -18.30 19.48 -20.26
N PHE A 62 -18.35 19.48 -18.93
CA PHE A 62 -19.60 19.63 -18.17
C PHE A 62 -20.24 21.02 -18.35
N GLU A 63 -19.45 22.10 -18.40
CA GLU A 63 -19.98 23.46 -18.64
C GLU A 63 -20.61 23.60 -20.04
N ASN A 64 -20.07 22.92 -21.06
CA ASN A 64 -20.65 22.92 -22.40
C ASN A 64 -21.91 22.04 -22.51
N ASP A 65 -21.98 20.94 -21.75
CA ASP A 65 -23.16 20.08 -21.65
C ASP A 65 -24.24 20.63 -20.71
N ALA A 66 -23.90 21.52 -19.78
CA ALA A 66 -24.84 22.15 -18.85
C ALA A 66 -25.94 22.98 -19.54
N ALA A 67 -25.73 23.36 -20.81
CA ALA A 67 -26.78 23.96 -21.65
C ALA A 67 -27.94 22.97 -21.98
N VAL A 68 -27.80 21.68 -21.67
CA VAL A 68 -28.76 20.60 -21.98
C VAL A 68 -29.24 19.85 -20.72
N VAL A 69 -28.79 20.23 -19.51
CA VAL A 69 -29.05 19.46 -18.28
C VAL A 69 -30.23 20.04 -17.50
N GLU A 70 -31.35 19.31 -17.48
CA GLU A 70 -32.54 19.55 -16.63
C GLU A 70 -32.28 19.33 -15.11
N ASP A 71 -31.07 18.92 -14.74
CA ASP A 71 -30.66 18.58 -13.37
C ASP A 71 -29.93 19.76 -12.70
N HIS A 72 -30.45 20.18 -11.55
CA HIS A 72 -30.01 21.38 -10.85
C HIS A 72 -28.78 21.10 -9.96
N PRO A 73 -27.82 22.05 -9.82
CA PRO A 73 -26.64 21.88 -8.95
C PRO A 73 -26.93 21.54 -7.49
N LEU A 74 -28.11 21.95 -6.99
CA LEU A 74 -28.57 21.66 -5.62
C LEU A 74 -29.55 20.48 -5.54
N SER A 75 -29.66 19.68 -6.60
CA SER A 75 -30.54 18.50 -6.66
C SER A 75 -30.11 17.48 -5.59
N GLN A 76 -31.05 17.10 -4.72
CA GLN A 76 -30.80 16.07 -3.70
C GLN A 76 -31.09 14.66 -4.22
N ARG A 77 -31.54 14.53 -5.48
CA ARG A 77 -31.91 13.26 -6.09
C ARG A 77 -30.67 12.36 -6.21
N ASP A 78 -30.86 11.07 -6.01
CA ASP A 78 -29.77 10.09 -6.09
C ASP A 78 -29.26 9.86 -7.53
N ASP A 79 -30.07 10.20 -8.54
CA ASP A 79 -29.72 10.18 -9.97
C ASP A 79 -29.05 11.47 -10.46
N SER A 80 -28.76 12.43 -9.55
CA SER A 80 -28.20 13.72 -9.94
C SER A 80 -26.75 13.61 -10.42
N LYS A 81 -26.50 14.15 -11.61
CA LYS A 81 -25.15 14.30 -12.18
C LYS A 81 -24.29 15.25 -11.33
N TRP A 82 -24.91 16.27 -10.74
CA TRP A 82 -24.23 17.22 -9.84
C TRP A 82 -23.83 16.58 -8.52
N LYS A 83 -24.69 15.75 -7.92
CA LYS A 83 -24.35 15.00 -6.70
C LYS A 83 -23.16 14.05 -6.93
N ALA A 84 -23.13 13.37 -8.07
CA ALA A 84 -21.98 12.55 -8.48
C ALA A 84 -20.72 13.40 -8.71
N TYR A 85 -20.85 14.53 -9.41
CA TYR A 85 -19.75 15.48 -9.66
C TYR A 85 -19.12 16.02 -8.37
N PHE A 86 -19.93 16.44 -7.39
CA PHE A 86 -19.40 16.95 -6.11
C PHE A 86 -18.68 15.85 -5.31
N LYS A 87 -19.22 14.63 -5.31
CA LYS A 87 -18.57 13.48 -4.66
C LYS A 87 -17.23 13.14 -5.33
N ASP A 88 -17.19 13.17 -6.66
CA ASP A 88 -15.96 12.96 -7.42
C ASP A 88 -14.94 14.07 -7.15
N THR A 89 -15.39 15.32 -7.06
CA THR A 89 -14.53 16.48 -6.74
C THR A 89 -13.93 16.35 -5.34
N GLU A 90 -14.74 16.07 -4.32
CA GLU A 90 -14.27 15.88 -2.94
C GLU A 90 -13.24 14.74 -2.84
N MET A 91 -13.52 13.63 -3.53
CA MET A 91 -12.59 12.49 -3.62
C MET A 91 -11.28 12.88 -4.33
N ALA A 92 -11.35 13.58 -5.46
CA ALA A 92 -10.17 14.03 -6.19
C ALA A 92 -9.30 14.96 -5.33
N GLU A 93 -9.90 15.92 -4.62
CA GLU A 93 -9.19 16.81 -3.70
C GLU A 93 -8.56 16.05 -2.53
N GLN A 94 -9.23 15.01 -2.01
CA GLN A 94 -8.65 14.15 -0.97
C GLN A 94 -7.40 13.43 -1.48
N ILE A 95 -7.50 12.82 -2.67
CA ILE A 95 -6.37 12.12 -3.31
C ILE A 95 -5.24 13.11 -3.58
N GLU A 96 -5.53 14.30 -4.10
CA GLU A 96 -4.53 15.34 -4.37
C GLU A 96 -3.75 15.72 -3.10
N ARG A 97 -4.46 16.01 -2.00
CA ARG A 97 -3.81 16.35 -0.71
C ARG A 97 -2.89 15.24 -0.21
N ASP A 98 -3.28 13.98 -0.38
CA ASP A 98 -2.48 12.83 0.04
C ASP A 98 -1.28 12.59 -0.87
N VAL A 99 -1.46 12.70 -2.20
CA VAL A 99 -0.36 12.59 -3.16
C VAL A 99 0.67 13.70 -2.95
N MET A 100 0.25 14.94 -2.69
CA MET A 100 1.15 16.08 -2.46
C MET A 100 2.04 15.93 -1.23
N ARG A 101 1.65 15.09 -0.25
CA ARG A 101 2.42 14.82 0.98
C ARG A 101 3.05 13.42 0.99
N THR A 102 2.98 12.67 -0.11
CA THR A 102 3.58 11.32 -0.21
C THR A 102 5.09 11.42 -0.31
N HIS A 103 5.81 10.73 0.58
CA HIS A 103 7.28 10.72 0.65
C HIS A 103 7.94 12.09 0.39
N PRO A 104 7.68 13.11 1.25
CA PRO A 104 8.04 14.50 0.97
C PRO A 104 9.56 14.73 0.85
N ASP A 105 10.37 13.85 1.44
CA ASP A 105 11.83 13.91 1.39
C ASP A 105 12.42 13.42 0.06
N MET A 106 11.60 12.87 -0.85
CA MET A 106 12.04 12.34 -2.13
C MET A 106 11.64 13.28 -3.27
N HIS A 107 12.63 13.84 -3.95
CA HIS A 107 12.43 14.71 -5.11
C HIS A 107 11.54 14.08 -6.21
N PHE A 108 11.59 12.76 -6.36
CA PHE A 108 10.71 12.02 -7.27
C PHE A 108 9.22 12.30 -7.03
N PHE A 109 8.79 12.42 -5.76
CA PHE A 109 7.40 12.66 -5.41
C PHE A 109 7.10 14.15 -5.13
N SER A 110 8.05 14.88 -4.53
CA SER A 110 7.84 16.24 -4.02
C SER A 110 8.46 17.36 -4.87
N GLY A 111 9.20 17.02 -5.92
CA GLY A 111 9.84 18.01 -6.80
C GLY A 111 8.82 18.94 -7.47
N ASN A 112 9.27 20.15 -7.79
CA ASN A 112 8.46 21.16 -8.48
C ASN A 112 8.75 21.24 -9.99
N ASP A 113 9.63 20.36 -10.51
CA ASP A 113 9.86 20.27 -11.94
C ASP A 113 8.72 19.53 -12.66
N GLY A 114 8.73 19.60 -13.98
CA GLY A 114 7.69 18.96 -14.80
C GLY A 114 7.61 17.44 -14.57
N THR A 115 8.73 16.77 -14.27
CA THR A 115 8.75 15.32 -14.08
C THR A 115 8.05 14.90 -12.79
N ALA A 116 8.36 15.54 -11.66
CA ALA A 116 7.71 15.26 -10.40
C ALA A 116 6.24 15.67 -10.38
N VAL A 117 5.87 16.74 -11.11
CA VAL A 117 4.46 17.09 -11.34
C VAL A 117 3.75 15.96 -12.10
N THR A 118 4.32 15.47 -13.20
CA THR A 118 3.75 14.33 -13.95
C THR A 118 3.62 13.08 -13.07
N HIS A 119 4.59 12.80 -12.20
CA HIS A 119 4.50 11.67 -11.27
C HIS A 119 3.28 11.78 -10.34
N ARG A 120 3.03 12.97 -9.77
CA ARG A 120 1.85 13.21 -8.93
C ARG A 120 0.55 13.09 -9.71
N GLU A 121 0.50 13.62 -10.93
CA GLU A 121 -0.69 13.51 -11.79
C GLU A 121 -1.00 12.04 -12.16
N GLU A 122 0.03 11.25 -12.52
CA GLU A 122 -0.09 9.81 -12.81
C GLU A 122 -0.61 9.03 -11.58
N MET A 123 -0.10 9.33 -10.39
CA MET A 123 -0.58 8.73 -9.13
C MET A 123 -2.02 9.13 -8.81
N GLN A 124 -2.37 10.42 -8.94
CA GLN A 124 -3.73 10.91 -8.67
C GLN A 124 -4.76 10.24 -9.59
N ARG A 125 -4.48 10.18 -10.90
CA ARG A 125 -5.35 9.51 -11.87
C ARG A 125 -5.57 8.05 -11.53
N SER A 126 -4.50 7.32 -11.23
CA SER A 126 -4.58 5.88 -10.91
C SER A 126 -5.44 5.61 -9.68
N LEU A 127 -5.24 6.40 -8.60
CA LEU A 127 -6.01 6.29 -7.37
C LEU A 127 -7.47 6.70 -7.57
N PHE A 128 -7.73 7.72 -8.39
CA PHE A 128 -9.08 8.16 -8.73
C PHE A 128 -9.82 7.09 -9.54
N VAL A 129 -9.20 6.56 -10.60
CA VAL A 129 -9.74 5.46 -11.41
C VAL A 129 -10.03 4.25 -10.54
N PHE A 130 -9.13 3.87 -9.64
CA PHE A 130 -9.36 2.79 -8.68
C PHE A 130 -10.63 3.02 -7.85
N ALA A 131 -10.77 4.21 -7.27
CA ALA A 131 -11.89 4.54 -6.40
C ALA A 131 -13.23 4.54 -7.16
N LYS A 132 -13.24 5.03 -8.41
CA LYS A 132 -14.42 5.00 -9.29
C LYS A 132 -14.83 3.57 -9.66
N LEU A 133 -13.87 2.68 -9.91
CA LEU A 133 -14.12 1.27 -10.23
C LEU A 133 -14.54 0.45 -9.00
N ASN A 134 -14.28 0.94 -7.78
CA ASN A 134 -14.55 0.24 -6.54
C ASN A 134 -15.49 1.06 -5.61
N PRO A 135 -16.75 1.33 -6.01
CA PRO A 135 -17.64 2.24 -5.27
C PRO A 135 -17.99 1.78 -3.84
N GLY A 136 -17.82 0.49 -3.53
CA GLY A 136 -18.00 -0.06 -2.18
C GLY A 136 -16.80 0.14 -1.25
N LEU A 137 -15.63 0.52 -1.78
CA LEU A 137 -14.42 0.81 -1.00
C LEU A 137 -14.02 2.28 -1.12
N MET A 138 -14.06 2.84 -2.33
CA MET A 138 -13.59 4.19 -2.67
C MET A 138 -12.10 4.37 -2.35
N TYR A 139 -11.62 5.61 -2.41
CA TYR A 139 -10.30 5.97 -1.92
C TYR A 139 -10.29 6.07 -0.38
N VAL A 140 -9.30 5.47 0.25
CA VAL A 140 -9.04 5.60 1.69
C VAL A 140 -7.65 6.17 1.89
N GLN A 141 -7.53 7.17 2.78
CA GLN A 141 -6.25 7.79 3.11
C GLN A 141 -5.21 6.72 3.49
N GLY A 142 -4.03 6.78 2.85
CA GLY A 142 -2.98 5.78 2.98
C GLY A 142 -2.80 4.90 1.74
N MET A 143 -3.81 4.80 0.87
CA MET A 143 -3.68 4.09 -0.41
C MET A 143 -2.58 4.69 -1.31
N ASN A 144 -2.35 6.01 -1.22
CA ASN A 144 -1.24 6.69 -1.87
C ASN A 144 0.14 6.10 -1.48
N GLU A 145 0.32 5.70 -0.22
CA GLU A 145 1.56 5.12 0.31
C GLU A 145 1.77 3.67 -0.14
N LEU A 146 0.69 2.97 -0.50
CA LEU A 146 0.75 1.63 -1.07
C LEU A 146 1.01 1.66 -2.58
N TYR A 147 0.48 2.68 -3.26
CA TYR A 147 0.70 2.88 -4.69
C TYR A 147 2.12 3.36 -5.00
N ALA A 148 2.68 4.25 -4.15
CA ALA A 148 3.96 4.91 -4.41
C ALA A 148 5.14 3.95 -4.65
N PRO A 149 5.37 2.87 -3.87
CA PRO A 149 6.45 1.92 -4.12
C PRO A 149 6.34 1.21 -5.48
N LEU A 150 5.13 0.83 -5.88
CA LEU A 150 4.87 0.17 -7.17
C LEU A 150 5.16 1.11 -8.33
N TYR A 151 4.60 2.32 -8.26
CA TYR A 151 4.77 3.34 -9.28
C TYR A 151 6.23 3.74 -9.44
N TYR A 152 6.93 4.01 -8.33
CA TYR A 152 8.36 4.33 -8.35
C TYR A 152 9.18 3.20 -8.99
N MET A 153 8.94 1.95 -8.59
CA MET A 153 9.68 0.81 -9.17
C MET A 153 9.46 0.65 -10.66
N PHE A 154 8.25 0.89 -11.17
CA PHE A 154 7.97 0.73 -12.59
C PHE A 154 8.38 1.94 -13.41
N ARG A 155 8.31 3.15 -12.85
CA ARG A 155 8.68 4.39 -13.55
C ARG A 155 10.20 4.60 -13.63
N THR A 156 10.95 4.00 -12.70
CA THR A 156 12.42 4.03 -12.70
C THR A 156 13.03 2.82 -13.41
N ASP A 157 12.23 2.03 -14.12
CA ASP A 157 12.72 0.91 -14.93
C ASP A 157 13.74 1.41 -15.98
N PRO A 158 14.90 0.75 -16.14
CA PRO A 158 15.88 1.12 -17.16
C PRO A 158 15.36 0.97 -18.59
N ASP A 159 14.37 0.11 -18.82
CA ASP A 159 13.67 0.02 -20.10
C ASP A 159 12.63 1.15 -20.23
N LYS A 160 12.88 2.07 -21.16
CA LYS A 160 12.05 3.27 -21.33
C LYS A 160 10.63 2.95 -21.76
N GLU A 161 10.45 1.94 -22.61
CA GLU A 161 9.11 1.52 -23.05
C GLU A 161 8.28 1.01 -21.86
N SER A 162 8.90 0.19 -21.00
CA SER A 162 8.27 -0.26 -19.75
C SER A 162 7.97 0.91 -18.80
N ALA A 163 8.90 1.86 -18.65
CA ALA A 163 8.73 3.03 -17.79
C ALA A 163 7.62 4.00 -18.24
N GLU A 164 7.38 4.11 -19.55
CA GLU A 164 6.28 4.90 -20.11
C GLU A 164 4.91 4.34 -19.72
N HIS A 165 4.82 3.03 -19.49
CA HIS A 165 3.60 2.35 -19.07
C HIS A 165 3.50 2.08 -17.56
N ALA A 166 4.37 2.71 -16.76
CA ALA A 166 4.44 2.52 -15.32
C ALA A 166 3.11 2.77 -14.59
N GLU A 167 2.35 3.81 -15.00
CA GLU A 167 1.04 4.15 -14.42
C GLU A 167 0.06 2.96 -14.52
N ALA A 168 -0.14 2.43 -15.73
CA ALA A 168 -1.05 1.32 -15.97
C ALA A 168 -0.58 0.03 -15.27
N ASP A 169 0.72 -0.28 -15.35
CA ASP A 169 1.27 -1.50 -14.74
C ASP A 169 1.18 -1.44 -13.20
N ALA A 170 1.42 -0.27 -12.60
CA ALA A 170 1.31 -0.04 -11.16
C ALA A 170 -0.15 -0.12 -10.70
N PHE A 171 -1.10 0.40 -11.50
CA PHE A 171 -2.53 0.30 -11.22
C PHE A 171 -2.98 -1.15 -11.02
N TYR A 172 -2.65 -2.07 -11.93
CA TYR A 172 -3.07 -3.47 -11.78
C TYR A 172 -2.37 -4.19 -10.62
N CYS A 173 -1.09 -3.89 -10.39
CA CYS A 173 -0.36 -4.42 -9.24
C CYS A 173 -0.93 -3.91 -7.91
N PHE A 174 -1.36 -2.66 -7.87
CA PHE A 174 -2.02 -2.05 -6.72
C PHE A 174 -3.40 -2.66 -6.47
N VAL A 175 -4.18 -2.92 -7.53
CA VAL A 175 -5.46 -3.64 -7.43
C VAL A 175 -5.29 -5.02 -6.79
N ASP A 176 -4.23 -5.78 -7.13
CA ASP A 176 -3.94 -7.08 -6.48
C ASP A 176 -3.70 -6.92 -4.98
N ILE A 177 -2.86 -5.96 -4.57
CA ILE A 177 -2.58 -5.69 -3.16
C ILE A 177 -3.88 -5.31 -2.44
N ILE A 178 -4.62 -4.32 -2.93
CA ILE A 178 -5.85 -3.89 -2.27
C ILE A 178 -6.89 -4.99 -2.24
N SER A 179 -6.97 -5.88 -3.25
CA SER A 179 -7.92 -6.99 -3.23
C SER A 179 -7.68 -7.95 -2.05
N GLU A 180 -6.43 -8.20 -1.68
CA GLU A 180 -6.11 -9.05 -0.53
C GLU A 180 -6.32 -8.33 0.81
N PHE A 181 -5.97 -7.04 0.89
CA PHE A 181 -6.06 -6.25 2.12
C PHE A 181 -7.38 -5.46 2.25
N ARG A 182 -8.35 -5.71 1.36
CA ARG A 182 -9.59 -4.92 1.21
C ARG A 182 -10.33 -4.72 2.51
N ASP A 183 -10.47 -5.79 3.29
CA ASP A 183 -11.26 -5.80 4.52
C ASP A 183 -10.65 -4.90 5.62
N HIS A 184 -9.36 -4.55 5.53
CA HIS A 184 -8.72 -3.58 6.42
C HIS A 184 -9.13 -2.13 6.14
N PHE A 185 -9.62 -1.83 4.94
CA PHE A 185 -10.06 -0.51 4.52
C PHE A 185 -11.60 -0.34 4.61
N CYS A 186 -12.34 -1.44 4.79
CA CYS A 186 -13.78 -1.42 4.97
C CYS A 186 -14.14 -1.16 6.44
N GLN A 187 -14.46 0.09 6.80
CA GLN A 187 -14.80 0.46 8.19
C GLN A 187 -15.94 -0.39 8.79
N GLN A 188 -16.91 -0.87 7.99
CA GLN A 188 -17.98 -1.74 8.51
C GLN A 188 -17.46 -3.09 9.01
N LEU A 189 -16.30 -3.52 8.51
CA LEU A 189 -15.66 -4.78 8.86
C LEU A 189 -14.70 -4.64 10.04
N ASP A 190 -14.45 -3.44 10.58
CA ASP A 190 -13.49 -3.21 11.66
C ASP A 190 -13.69 -4.15 12.86
N ASN A 191 -14.95 -4.47 13.21
CA ASN A 191 -15.30 -5.34 14.33
C ASN A 191 -15.53 -6.82 13.94
N SER A 192 -15.28 -7.18 12.69
CA SER A 192 -15.43 -8.54 12.18
C SER A 192 -14.14 -9.35 12.30
N GLU A 193 -14.23 -10.66 12.12
CA GLU A 193 -13.07 -11.58 12.15
C GLU A 193 -12.06 -11.34 11.02
N VAL A 194 -12.48 -10.66 9.94
CA VAL A 194 -11.62 -10.35 8.78
C VAL A 194 -11.10 -8.90 8.80
N GLY A 195 -11.62 -8.06 9.70
CA GLY A 195 -11.26 -6.66 9.79
C GLY A 195 -9.89 -6.37 10.39
N ILE A 196 -9.53 -5.10 10.39
CA ILE A 196 -8.25 -4.61 10.92
C ILE A 196 -8.08 -4.91 12.41
N ARG A 197 -9.13 -4.82 13.23
CA ARG A 197 -9.03 -5.11 14.68
C ARG A 197 -8.71 -6.59 14.95
N SER A 198 -9.28 -7.50 14.16
CA SER A 198 -8.95 -8.93 14.24
C SER A 198 -7.48 -9.18 13.90
N THR A 199 -6.98 -8.53 12.84
CA THR A 199 -5.56 -8.63 12.45
C THR A 199 -4.61 -8.09 13.52
N ILE A 200 -4.96 -6.95 14.14
CA ILE A 200 -4.21 -6.38 15.27
C ILE A 200 -4.28 -7.30 16.50
N SER A 201 -5.44 -7.90 16.79
CA SER A 201 -5.58 -8.89 17.86
C SER A 201 -4.72 -10.13 17.62
N ARG A 202 -4.58 -10.54 16.35
CA ARG A 202 -3.68 -11.63 15.95
C ARG A 202 -2.22 -11.28 16.23
N LEU A 203 -1.78 -10.06 15.91
CA LEU A 203 -0.46 -9.57 16.29
C LEU A 203 -0.25 -9.58 17.81
N ASN A 204 -1.21 -9.08 18.58
CA ASN A 204 -1.13 -9.08 20.05
C ASN A 204 -1.05 -10.52 20.62
N SER A 205 -1.80 -11.45 20.03
CA SER A 205 -1.79 -12.87 20.39
C SER A 205 -0.44 -13.52 20.07
N MET A 206 0.17 -13.17 18.92
CA MET A 206 1.52 -13.59 18.58
C MET A 206 2.54 -13.04 19.59
N LEU A 207 2.41 -11.79 20.03
CA LEU A 207 3.28 -11.22 21.05
C LEU A 207 3.18 -11.98 22.36
N ARG A 208 1.96 -12.29 22.83
CA ARG A 208 1.75 -13.10 24.03
C ARG A 208 2.42 -14.48 23.94
N LEU A 209 2.33 -15.12 22.77
CA LEU A 209 2.90 -16.45 22.55
C LEU A 209 4.43 -16.44 22.55
N HIS A 210 5.04 -15.45 21.90
CA HIS A 210 6.50 -15.38 21.73
C HIS A 210 7.23 -14.67 22.88
N ASP A 211 6.57 -13.75 23.58
CA ASP A 211 7.14 -12.97 24.68
C ASP A 211 6.05 -12.48 25.66
N GLU A 212 5.59 -13.38 26.53
CA GLU A 212 4.54 -13.10 27.51
C GLU A 212 4.91 -11.92 28.44
N GLN A 213 6.20 -11.75 28.77
CA GLN A 213 6.67 -10.66 29.61
C GLN A 213 6.46 -9.31 28.93
N LEU A 214 6.89 -9.17 27.67
CA LEU A 214 6.70 -7.94 26.90
C LEU A 214 5.20 -7.68 26.66
N TRP A 215 4.44 -8.70 26.30
CA TRP A 215 2.99 -8.61 26.14
C TRP A 215 2.31 -8.07 27.40
N TYR A 216 2.59 -8.67 28.56
CA TYR A 216 2.00 -8.25 29.83
C TYR A 216 2.37 -6.80 30.18
N HIS A 217 3.62 -6.43 29.94
CA HIS A 217 4.10 -5.07 30.19
C HIS A 217 3.38 -4.03 29.32
N LEU A 218 3.18 -4.30 28.03
CA LEU A 218 2.45 -3.39 27.14
C LEU A 218 0.95 -3.35 27.44
N GLU A 219 0.30 -4.51 27.53
CA GLU A 219 -1.16 -4.63 27.64
C GLU A 219 -1.67 -4.26 29.04
N HIS A 220 -1.05 -4.80 30.10
CA HIS A 220 -1.59 -4.71 31.46
C HIS A 220 -0.92 -3.61 32.29
N LYS A 221 0.41 -3.52 32.24
CA LYS A 221 1.16 -2.56 33.06
C LYS A 221 1.08 -1.14 32.48
N ASN A 222 1.45 -0.98 31.22
CA ASN A 222 1.46 0.33 30.56
C ASN A 222 0.15 0.66 29.84
N LYS A 223 -0.73 -0.32 29.58
CA LYS A 223 -2.02 -0.14 28.87
C LYS A 223 -1.87 0.51 27.50
N VAL A 224 -0.80 0.16 26.78
CA VAL A 224 -0.56 0.60 25.40
C VAL A 224 -1.43 -0.25 24.47
N ASN A 225 -2.54 0.32 24.01
CA ASN A 225 -3.43 -0.36 23.06
C ASN A 225 -2.72 -0.56 21.70
N PRO A 226 -2.61 -1.80 21.19
CA PRO A 226 -1.99 -2.10 19.90
C PRO A 226 -2.52 -1.29 18.71
N GLN A 227 -3.79 -0.88 18.75
CA GLN A 227 -4.39 -0.08 17.68
C GLN A 227 -3.68 1.27 17.46
N PHE A 228 -3.04 1.85 18.48
CA PHE A 228 -2.40 3.16 18.36
C PHE A 228 -1.02 3.15 17.69
N TYR A 229 -0.43 1.98 17.46
CA TYR A 229 0.81 1.84 16.69
C TYR A 229 0.66 0.87 15.51
N ALA A 230 0.03 -0.29 15.72
CA ALA A 230 -0.02 -1.36 14.72
C ALA A 230 -1.00 -1.08 13.58
N PHE A 231 -2.00 -0.20 13.77
CA PHE A 231 -2.95 0.15 12.71
C PHE A 231 -2.22 0.65 11.47
N ARG A 232 -1.36 1.67 11.62
CA ARG A 232 -0.59 2.26 10.52
C ARG A 232 0.42 1.26 9.94
N TRP A 233 1.08 0.48 10.81
CA TRP A 233 2.04 -0.54 10.38
C TRP A 233 1.42 -1.55 9.41
N ILE A 234 0.21 -2.01 9.75
CA ILE A 234 -0.49 -3.05 9.00
C ILE A 234 -1.17 -2.45 7.77
N THR A 235 -1.93 -1.37 7.90
CA THR A 235 -2.71 -0.82 6.77
C THR A 235 -1.83 -0.20 5.68
N LEU A 236 -0.62 0.25 6.03
CA LEU A 236 0.34 0.80 5.08
C LEU A 236 1.47 -0.17 4.72
N LEU A 237 1.38 -1.45 5.09
CA LEU A 237 2.41 -2.45 4.79
C LEU A 237 3.84 -1.97 5.13
N LEU A 238 3.97 -1.29 6.27
CA LEU A 238 5.20 -0.71 6.81
C LEU A 238 5.88 0.40 5.97
N THR A 239 5.26 0.92 4.91
CA THR A 239 5.90 1.91 4.01
C THR A 239 6.27 3.23 4.69
N GLN A 240 5.63 3.57 5.81
CA GLN A 240 5.94 4.77 6.60
C GLN A 240 6.75 4.49 7.89
N GLU A 241 7.19 3.26 8.13
CA GLU A 241 8.04 2.93 9.31
C GLU A 241 9.52 2.91 8.99
N PHE A 242 9.86 2.81 7.70
CA PHE A 242 11.22 2.67 7.21
C PHE A 242 11.50 3.72 6.12
N PRO A 243 12.77 4.14 5.95
CA PRO A 243 13.18 4.87 4.77
C PRO A 243 12.75 4.14 3.49
N PHE A 244 12.45 4.88 2.43
CA PHE A 244 11.88 4.31 1.21
C PHE A 244 12.66 3.11 0.62
N PRO A 245 14.01 3.14 0.53
CA PRO A 245 14.77 1.97 0.06
C PRO A 245 14.59 0.72 0.93
N ASP A 246 14.50 0.91 2.25
CA ASP A 246 14.29 -0.17 3.21
C ASP A 246 12.85 -0.71 3.12
N ALA A 247 11.86 0.16 2.91
CA ALA A 247 10.48 -0.25 2.64
C ALA A 247 10.38 -1.10 1.37
N VAL A 248 11.03 -0.69 0.27
CA VAL A 248 11.12 -1.48 -0.97
C VAL A 248 11.79 -2.83 -0.70
N ARG A 249 12.86 -2.87 0.09
CA ARG A 249 13.50 -4.12 0.48
C ARG A 249 12.56 -5.00 1.30
N LEU A 250 11.80 -4.47 2.27
CA LEU A 250 10.80 -5.25 3.01
C LEU A 250 9.74 -5.83 2.07
N TRP A 251 9.32 -5.07 1.06
CA TRP A 251 8.35 -5.51 0.07
C TRP A 251 8.85 -6.68 -0.78
N ASP A 252 10.15 -6.77 -1.10
CA ASP A 252 10.71 -7.96 -1.76
C ASP A 252 10.41 -9.24 -0.96
N THR A 253 10.58 -9.19 0.36
CA THR A 253 10.28 -10.31 1.27
C THR A 253 8.78 -10.52 1.41
N LEU A 254 8.01 -9.44 1.63
CA LEU A 254 6.56 -9.50 1.79
C LEU A 254 5.87 -10.16 0.60
N LEU A 255 6.17 -9.70 -0.63
CA LEU A 255 5.53 -10.16 -1.86
C LEU A 255 5.93 -11.60 -2.24
N SER A 256 7.09 -12.06 -1.77
CA SER A 256 7.64 -13.37 -2.12
C SER A 256 7.38 -14.45 -1.08
N ASP A 257 6.92 -14.12 0.12
CA ASP A 257 6.74 -15.08 1.21
C ASP A 257 5.75 -16.21 0.83
N PRO A 258 6.17 -17.49 0.88
CA PRO A 258 5.32 -18.61 0.51
C PRO A 258 4.19 -18.90 1.52
N ALA A 259 4.26 -18.38 2.75
CA ALA A 259 3.17 -18.47 3.73
C ALA A 259 2.10 -17.37 3.54
N GLY A 260 2.30 -16.43 2.62
CA GLY A 260 1.36 -15.36 2.32
C GLY A 260 1.78 -14.01 2.91
N ARG A 261 1.27 -12.93 2.29
CA ARG A 261 1.69 -11.55 2.58
C ARG A 261 1.26 -11.12 3.98
N MET A 262 0.03 -11.45 4.39
CA MET A 262 -0.47 -11.16 5.74
C MET A 262 0.38 -11.79 6.85
N ASP A 263 0.72 -13.08 6.71
CA ASP A 263 1.52 -13.80 7.70
C ASP A 263 2.94 -13.24 7.79
N CYS A 264 3.53 -12.89 6.64
CA CYS A 264 4.82 -12.22 6.58
C CYS A 264 4.79 -10.84 7.24
N LEU A 265 3.77 -10.03 6.95
CA LEU A 265 3.58 -8.71 7.54
C LEU A 265 3.54 -8.79 9.07
N LEU A 266 2.75 -9.73 9.63
CA LEU A 266 2.70 -9.88 11.08
C LEU A 266 4.02 -10.37 11.68
N ARG A 267 4.79 -11.21 10.98
CA ARG A 267 6.15 -11.59 11.41
C ARG A 267 7.11 -10.38 11.41
N LEU A 268 6.99 -9.48 10.43
CA LEU A 268 7.77 -8.23 10.39
C LEU A 268 7.38 -7.30 11.55
N CYS A 269 6.08 -7.09 11.79
CA CYS A 269 5.60 -6.32 12.95
C CYS A 269 6.07 -6.91 14.29
N MET A 270 6.03 -8.25 14.43
CA MET A 270 6.56 -8.94 15.60
C MET A 270 8.07 -8.74 15.75
N ALA A 271 8.83 -8.85 14.66
CA ALA A 271 10.26 -8.60 14.66
C ALA A 271 10.60 -7.16 15.10
N MET A 272 9.78 -6.18 14.68
CA MET A 272 9.90 -4.79 15.13
C MET A 272 9.71 -4.67 16.65
N LEU A 273 8.65 -5.28 17.22
CA LEU A 273 8.41 -5.27 18.66
C LEU A 273 9.57 -5.91 19.45
N LEU A 274 10.02 -7.09 19.02
CA LEU A 274 11.11 -7.82 19.68
C LEU A 274 12.46 -7.12 19.55
N ASN A 275 12.66 -6.32 18.50
CA ASN A 275 13.90 -5.58 18.30
C ASN A 275 14.07 -4.43 19.31
N VAL A 276 12.98 -3.78 19.72
CA VAL A 276 12.99 -2.71 20.74
C VAL A 276 12.52 -3.19 22.12
N ARG A 277 12.49 -4.51 22.33
CA ARG A 277 12.00 -5.18 23.55
C ARG A 277 12.53 -4.55 24.84
N GLU A 278 13.85 -4.38 24.94
CA GLU A 278 14.49 -3.91 26.17
C GLU A 278 14.09 -2.47 26.51
N GLU A 279 13.99 -1.58 25.51
CA GLU A 279 13.47 -0.22 25.71
C GLU A 279 12.00 -0.23 26.14
N LEU A 280 11.17 -1.09 25.52
CA LEU A 280 9.76 -1.19 25.87
C LEU A 280 9.54 -1.67 27.31
N LEU A 281 10.34 -2.61 27.81
CA LEU A 281 10.25 -3.11 29.19
C LEU A 281 10.70 -2.08 30.23
N GLN A 282 11.59 -1.17 29.86
CA GLN A 282 12.07 -0.09 30.72
C GLN A 282 11.18 1.15 30.66
N GLY A 283 10.50 1.37 29.54
CA GLY A 283 9.64 2.52 29.31
C GLY A 283 8.27 2.46 29.99
N ASP A 284 7.66 3.65 30.14
CA ASP A 284 6.29 3.85 30.58
C ASP A 284 5.32 3.95 29.38
N PHE A 285 4.04 4.25 29.64
CA PHE A 285 3.01 4.39 28.60
C PHE A 285 3.42 5.40 27.50
N SER A 286 3.86 6.60 27.91
CA SER A 286 4.15 7.69 26.97
C SER A 286 5.41 7.42 26.16
N HIS A 287 6.46 6.88 26.79
CA HIS A 287 7.67 6.47 26.12
C HIS A 287 7.39 5.37 25.09
N ASN A 288 6.73 4.29 25.51
CA ASN A 288 6.46 3.14 24.64
C ASN A 288 5.57 3.50 23.45
N LEU A 289 4.51 4.28 23.69
CA LEU A 289 3.64 4.72 22.60
C LEU A 289 4.40 5.57 21.58
N LYS A 290 5.24 6.49 22.05
CA LYS A 290 6.06 7.34 21.17
C LYS A 290 7.09 6.52 20.39
N LEU A 291 7.75 5.56 21.05
CA LEU A 291 8.74 4.67 20.44
C LEU A 291 8.11 3.83 19.32
N LEU A 292 6.90 3.30 19.53
CA LEU A 292 6.21 2.48 18.54
C LEU A 292 5.56 3.32 17.42
N GLN A 293 5.12 4.55 17.71
CA GLN A 293 4.61 5.46 16.68
C GLN A 293 5.70 6.08 15.82
N ARG A 294 6.93 6.17 16.33
CA ARG A 294 8.12 6.70 15.65
C ARG A 294 9.26 5.72 15.85
N TYR A 295 9.20 4.64 15.08
CA TYR A 295 10.16 3.55 15.20
C TYR A 295 11.59 4.08 15.02
N PRO A 296 12.56 3.68 15.88
CA PRO A 296 13.91 4.18 15.79
C PRO A 296 14.61 3.68 14.52
N PRO A 297 15.60 4.43 13.99
CA PRO A 297 16.40 3.95 12.87
C PRO A 297 17.01 2.58 13.18
N VAL A 298 16.85 1.64 12.24
CA VAL A 298 17.30 0.26 12.38
C VAL A 298 17.81 -0.24 11.04
N ASP A 299 18.80 -1.13 11.06
CA ASP A 299 19.13 -1.91 9.88
C ASP A 299 17.97 -2.86 9.54
N VAL A 300 17.35 -2.65 8.38
CA VAL A 300 16.23 -3.45 7.88
C VAL A 300 16.55 -4.95 7.85
N HIS A 301 17.80 -5.33 7.63
CA HIS A 301 18.23 -6.73 7.65
C HIS A 301 18.12 -7.38 9.04
N THR A 302 18.23 -6.60 10.11
CA THR A 302 17.98 -7.09 11.48
C THR A 302 16.52 -7.48 11.66
N ILE A 303 15.58 -6.66 11.16
CA ILE A 303 14.15 -6.93 11.20
C ILE A 303 13.82 -8.17 10.37
N LEU A 304 14.34 -8.25 9.14
CA LEU A 304 14.16 -9.40 8.24
C LEU A 304 14.69 -10.70 8.85
N HIS A 305 15.87 -10.67 9.47
CA HIS A 305 16.46 -11.84 10.13
C HIS A 305 15.58 -12.32 11.28
N ARG A 306 15.15 -11.41 12.17
CA ARG A 306 14.24 -11.75 13.28
C ARG A 306 12.91 -12.32 12.77
N ALA A 307 12.33 -11.74 11.72
CA ALA A 307 11.10 -12.24 11.12
C ALA A 307 11.26 -13.66 10.52
N SER A 308 12.41 -13.94 9.91
CA SER A 308 12.73 -15.27 9.40
C SER A 308 12.86 -16.30 10.53
N MET A 309 13.44 -15.94 11.68
CA MET A 309 13.52 -16.83 12.84
C MET A 309 12.13 -17.21 13.39
N LEU A 310 11.20 -16.24 13.44
CA LEU A 310 9.81 -16.48 13.86
C LEU A 310 9.10 -17.48 12.93
N HIS A 311 9.37 -17.43 11.62
CA HIS A 311 8.82 -18.38 10.65
C HIS A 311 9.25 -19.83 10.90
N HIS A 312 10.50 -20.04 11.32
CA HIS A 312 11.01 -21.39 11.61
C HIS A 312 10.38 -21.96 12.89
N GLN A 313 10.15 -21.12 13.90
CA GLN A 313 9.52 -21.53 15.16
C GLN A 313 8.05 -21.95 14.99
N GLN A 314 7.34 -21.39 14.00
CA GLN A 314 5.95 -21.75 13.69
C GLN A 314 5.79 -23.10 12.97
N ARG A 315 6.89 -23.67 12.44
CA ARG A 315 6.88 -24.94 11.69
C ARG A 315 7.37 -26.15 12.49
N GLN A 316 7.77 -25.95 13.75
CA GLN A 316 8.21 -27.00 14.67
C GLN A 316 7.12 -27.26 15.71
#